data_AF-A0A2C9LBA6-F1
#
_entry.id   AF-A0A2C9LBA6-F1
#
_cell.length_a   1.000
_cell.length_b   1.000
_cell.length_c   1.000
_cell.angle_alpha   90.00
_cell.angle_beta   90.00
_cell.angle_gamma   90.00
#
_symmetry.space_group_name_H-M   'P 1'
#
loop_
_entity.id
_entity.type
_entity.pdbx_description
1 polymer ?
#
loop_
_entity_poly.entity_id
_entity_poly.type
_entity_poly.pdbx_seq_one_letter_code
_entity_poly.pdbx_strand_id
1 'polypeptide(L)'
;MSEITMSSPIRFQQASVTYDDTSVYIKATALGSIPPFAQFSRVMDVGMNDSANYVYVNTPADCAASCLSNPTFTCNSFDLCNDPVLGQRCLLGQRHKESEGDPLTASNVLKICTHYSRSENVSFPQLDVEKMYEMITDNVYDNLFQITMFLPNVSVFFKLPFL
;
A
#
# COMPACT_ATOMS: atom_id res chain seq x y z
N MET A 1 -6.77 -11.06 -5.24
CA MET A 1 -5.50 -10.75 -5.92
C MET A 1 -5.56 -9.31 -6.37
N SER A 2 -4.55 -8.49 -6.10
CA SER A 2 -4.37 -7.26 -6.86
C SER A 2 -3.08 -7.31 -7.66
N GLU A 3 -3.29 -7.23 -8.97
CA GLU A 3 -2.32 -7.53 -10.03
C GLU A 3 -1.16 -6.54 -10.14
N ILE A 4 -1.09 -5.49 -9.33
CA ILE A 4 -0.13 -4.39 -9.55
C ILE A 4 1.05 -4.41 -8.56
N THR A 5 0.95 -5.08 -7.41
CA THR A 5 2.00 -5.00 -6.37
C THR A 5 2.72 -6.30 -6.04
N MET A 6 2.32 -7.46 -6.60
CA MET A 6 2.91 -8.80 -6.30
C MET A 6 3.19 -9.06 -4.81
N SER A 7 2.49 -8.35 -3.92
CA SER A 7 2.81 -8.34 -2.51
C SER A 7 1.85 -9.27 -1.81
N SER A 8 2.40 -10.20 -1.02
CA SER A 8 1.59 -11.04 -0.14
C SER A 8 0.65 -10.15 0.68
N PRO A 9 -0.65 -10.48 0.74
CA PRO A 9 -1.62 -9.72 1.53
C PRO A 9 -1.30 -9.82 3.03
N ILE A 10 -0.64 -10.90 3.47
CA ILE A 10 -0.08 -11.03 4.82
C ILE A 10 1.40 -10.70 4.77
N ARG A 11 1.81 -9.69 5.53
CA ARG A 11 3.22 -9.31 5.68
C ARG A 11 3.63 -9.54 7.12
N PHE A 12 4.74 -10.23 7.34
CA PHE A 12 5.27 -10.48 8.67
C PHE A 12 6.56 -9.71 8.91
N GLN A 13 6.75 -9.20 10.11
CA GLN A 13 8.05 -8.80 10.64
C GLN A 13 8.40 -9.66 11.85
N GLN A 14 9.71 -9.80 12.11
CA GLN A 14 10.24 -10.45 13.31
C GLN A 14 9.69 -11.88 13.52
N ALA A 15 9.56 -12.64 12.44
CA ALA A 15 9.18 -14.05 12.53
C ALA A 15 10.23 -14.81 13.34
N SER A 16 9.77 -15.54 14.34
CA SER A 16 10.57 -16.36 15.24
C SER A 16 9.87 -17.68 15.50
N VAL A 17 10.65 -18.71 15.77
CA VAL A 17 10.16 -20.06 16.04
C VAL A 17 10.48 -20.38 17.48
N THR A 18 9.50 -20.91 18.19
CA THR A 18 9.68 -21.45 19.53
C THR A 18 9.01 -22.82 19.59
N TYR A 19 9.39 -23.67 20.54
CA TYR A 19 8.90 -25.04 20.60
C TYR A 19 8.81 -25.49 22.05
N ASP A 20 7.92 -26.45 22.30
CA ASP A 20 7.90 -27.27 23.52
C ASP A 20 8.06 -28.75 23.14
N ASP A 21 7.89 -29.66 24.11
CA ASP A 21 8.06 -31.10 23.90
C ASP A 21 7.03 -31.73 22.94
N THR A 22 5.98 -31.00 22.58
CA THR A 22 4.83 -31.50 21.81
C THR A 22 4.52 -30.68 20.56
N SER A 23 4.93 -29.42 20.52
CA SER A 23 4.44 -28.44 19.56
C SER A 23 5.53 -27.46 19.13
N VAL A 24 5.47 -27.04 17.87
CA VAL A 24 6.27 -25.95 17.31
C VAL A 24 5.35 -24.75 17.09
N TYR A 25 5.76 -23.59 17.61
CA TYR A 25 5.03 -22.34 17.50
C TYR A 25 5.80 -21.33 16.66
N ILE A 26 5.06 -20.52 15.92
CA ILE A 26 5.61 -19.39 15.17
C ILE A 26 5.08 -18.13 15.80
N LYS A 27 5.99 -17.26 16.20
CA LYS A 27 5.68 -15.92 16.67
C LYS A 27 6.15 -14.92 15.63
N ALA A 28 5.21 -14.23 15.00
CA ALA A 28 5.48 -13.19 14.03
C ALA A 28 4.56 -11.99 14.28
N THR A 29 5.03 -10.79 13.91
CA THR A 29 4.21 -9.59 13.93
C THR A 29 3.57 -9.43 12.57
N ALA A 30 2.25 -9.58 12.49
CA ALA A 30 1.51 -9.22 11.29
C ALA A 30 1.57 -7.69 11.10
N LEU A 31 2.11 -7.25 9.97
CA LEU A 31 1.98 -5.86 9.56
C LEU A 31 0.56 -5.64 9.07
N GLY A 32 -0.06 -4.57 9.55
CA GLY A 32 -1.45 -4.25 9.26
C GLY A 32 -1.71 -3.84 7.80
N SER A 33 -2.81 -3.12 7.61
CA SER A 33 -3.29 -2.62 6.32
C SER A 33 -2.19 -2.02 5.46
N ILE A 34 -2.31 -2.25 4.16
CA ILE A 34 -1.35 -1.79 3.15
C ILE A 34 -1.14 -0.28 3.28
N PRO A 35 0.12 0.19 3.23
CA PRO A 35 0.42 1.62 3.30
C PRO A 35 -0.48 2.40 2.33
N PRO A 36 -1.14 3.49 2.76
CA PRO A 36 -2.11 4.22 1.95
C PRO A 36 -1.65 4.50 0.53
N PHE A 37 -0.38 4.92 0.37
CA PHE A 37 0.22 5.25 -0.92
C PHE A 37 0.33 4.06 -1.87
N ALA A 38 0.51 2.83 -1.36
CA ALA A 38 0.65 1.63 -2.19
C ALA A 38 -0.66 1.22 -2.88
N GLN A 39 -1.79 1.86 -2.55
CA GLN A 39 -3.06 1.66 -3.24
C GLN A 39 -3.18 2.52 -4.51
N PHE A 40 -2.24 3.43 -4.74
CA PHE A 40 -2.27 4.40 -5.83
C PHE A 40 -1.11 4.16 -6.79
N SER A 41 -1.38 4.45 -8.07
CA SER A 41 -0.40 4.42 -9.14
C SER A 41 -0.32 5.78 -9.81
N ARG A 42 0.90 6.20 -10.16
CA ARG A 42 1.10 7.42 -10.94
C ARG A 42 0.51 7.24 -12.33
N VAL A 43 -0.28 8.21 -12.78
CA VAL A 43 -0.92 8.20 -14.10
C VAL A 43 -0.27 9.21 -15.04
N MET A 44 -0.25 10.50 -14.67
CA MET A 44 0.19 11.59 -15.54
C MET A 44 0.63 12.81 -14.72
N ASP A 45 1.21 13.80 -15.39
CA ASP A 45 1.43 15.12 -14.82
C ASP A 45 0.30 16.07 -15.27
N VAL A 46 -0.09 16.96 -14.37
CA VAL A 46 -1.19 17.90 -14.55
C VAL A 46 -0.79 19.27 -14.03
N GLY A 47 -1.49 20.30 -14.51
CA GLY A 47 -1.38 21.64 -13.96
C GLY A 47 -2.09 21.75 -12.62
N MET A 48 -1.56 22.60 -11.75
CA MET A 48 -2.26 22.98 -10.52
C MET A 48 -3.56 23.75 -10.86
N ASN A 49 -4.66 23.39 -10.19
CA ASN A 49 -5.93 24.10 -10.27
C ASN A 49 -5.98 25.17 -9.16
N ASP A 50 -5.68 26.42 -9.50
CA ASP A 50 -5.59 27.53 -8.52
C ASP A 50 -6.93 27.85 -7.83
N SER A 51 -8.06 27.35 -8.33
CA SER A 51 -9.39 27.57 -7.75
C SER A 51 -9.83 26.46 -6.80
N ALA A 52 -9.06 25.36 -6.71
CA ALA A 52 -9.43 24.20 -5.94
C ALA A 52 -8.96 24.29 -4.48
N ASN A 53 -9.62 23.51 -3.61
CA ASN A 53 -9.23 23.38 -2.21
C ASN A 53 -8.18 22.27 -2.07
N TYR A 54 -7.03 22.62 -1.48
CA TYR A 54 -5.91 21.72 -1.28
C TYR A 54 -5.79 21.27 0.18
N VAL A 55 -5.38 20.02 0.36
CA VAL A 55 -4.95 19.48 1.66
C VAL A 55 -3.43 19.62 1.75
N TYR A 56 -2.95 20.32 2.76
CA TYR A 56 -1.51 20.44 3.02
C TYR A 56 -0.98 19.18 3.68
N VAL A 57 0.16 18.70 3.19
CA VAL A 57 0.77 17.44 3.62
C VAL A 57 2.29 17.56 3.74
N ASN A 58 2.90 16.61 4.45
CA ASN A 58 4.35 16.54 4.55
C ASN A 58 4.95 15.48 3.61
N THR A 59 4.15 14.48 3.26
CA THR A 59 4.57 13.38 2.40
C THR A 59 3.48 12.99 1.38
N PRO A 60 3.85 12.36 0.25
CA PRO A 60 2.88 11.76 -0.67
C PRO A 60 1.95 10.74 0.00
N ALA A 61 2.43 10.06 1.04
CA ALA A 61 1.65 9.07 1.78
C ALA A 61 0.50 9.70 2.57
N ASP A 62 0.67 10.93 3.06
CA ASP A 62 -0.37 11.68 3.76
C ASP A 62 -1.52 12.05 2.81
N CYS A 63 -1.23 12.29 1.52
CA CYS A 63 -2.27 12.53 0.50
C CYS A 63 -3.10 11.28 0.24
N ALA A 64 -2.43 10.14 0.09
CA ALA A 64 -3.12 8.87 -0.06
C ALA A 64 -3.96 8.54 1.20
N ALA A 65 -3.44 8.80 2.40
CA ALA A 65 -4.19 8.61 3.64
C ALA A 65 -5.41 9.54 3.73
N SER A 66 -5.24 10.82 3.39
CA SER A 66 -6.32 11.82 3.36
C SER A 66 -7.39 11.47 2.32
N CYS A 67 -6.99 10.92 1.17
CA CYS A 67 -7.90 10.41 0.16
C CYS A 67 -8.71 9.22 0.71
N LEU A 68 -8.04 8.19 1.24
CA LEU A 68 -8.70 6.99 1.76
C LEU A 68 -9.61 7.24 2.98
N SER A 69 -9.33 8.28 3.76
CA SER A 69 -10.10 8.66 4.94
C SER A 69 -11.10 9.78 4.68
N ASN A 70 -11.26 10.24 3.43
CA ASN A 70 -12.14 11.35 3.09
C ASN A 70 -13.61 10.98 3.39
N PRO A 71 -14.30 11.70 4.30
CA PRO A 71 -15.67 11.38 4.69
C PRO A 71 -16.72 11.97 3.74
N THR A 72 -16.32 12.89 2.86
CA THR A 72 -17.24 13.68 2.02
C THR A 72 -17.56 13.00 0.70
N PHE A 73 -16.63 12.20 0.17
CA PHE A 73 -16.81 11.43 -1.06
C PHE A 73 -15.84 10.26 -1.12
N THR A 74 -16.18 9.26 -1.95
CA THR A 74 -15.25 8.17 -2.29
C THR A 74 -14.10 8.72 -3.12
N CYS A 75 -12.95 8.92 -2.48
CA CYS A 75 -11.77 9.42 -3.16
C CYS A 75 -11.10 8.30 -3.96
N ASN A 76 -10.90 8.58 -5.24
CA ASN A 76 -10.38 7.65 -6.23
C ASN A 76 -9.04 8.12 -6.82
N SER A 77 -8.64 9.36 -6.58
CA SER A 77 -7.36 9.89 -7.02
C SER A 77 -6.92 11.07 -6.16
N PHE A 78 -5.66 11.47 -6.33
CA PHE A 78 -5.20 12.76 -5.86
C PHE A 78 -4.11 13.33 -6.78
N ASP A 79 -4.02 14.65 -6.85
CA ASP A 79 -2.92 15.34 -7.52
C ASP A 79 -1.95 15.86 -6.46
N LEU A 80 -0.71 15.37 -6.47
CA LEU A 80 0.34 15.85 -5.58
C LEU A 80 1.07 17.01 -6.23
N CYS A 81 0.94 18.19 -5.65
CA CYS A 81 1.65 19.39 -6.08
C CYS A 81 2.76 19.70 -5.08
N ASN A 82 3.96 19.99 -5.59
CA ASN A 82 5.07 20.44 -4.76
C ASN A 82 5.30 21.93 -4.99
N ASP A 83 5.04 22.75 -3.98
CA ASP A 83 5.28 24.19 -4.03
C ASP A 83 6.56 24.52 -3.25
N PRO A 84 7.54 25.21 -3.86
CA PRO A 84 8.79 25.55 -3.19
C PRO A 84 8.61 26.43 -1.94
N VAL A 85 7.50 27.18 -1.86
CA VAL A 85 7.23 28.17 -0.81
C VAL A 85 6.20 27.62 0.18
N LEU A 86 5.17 26.94 -0.31
CA LEU A 86 4.03 26.48 0.49
C LEU A 86 4.13 25.00 0.91
N GLY A 87 5.15 24.28 0.46
CA GLY A 87 5.33 22.86 0.75
C GLY A 87 4.47 21.94 -0.12
N GLN A 88 4.36 20.68 0.30
CA GLN A 88 3.58 19.67 -0.41
C GLN A 88 2.09 19.82 -0.10
N ARG A 89 1.27 19.65 -1.13
CA ARG A 89 -0.19 19.72 -1.02
C ARG A 89 -0.84 18.80 -2.05
N CYS A 90 -2.07 18.39 -1.78
CA CYS A 90 -2.84 17.59 -2.72
C CYS A 90 -4.27 18.04 -2.92
N LEU A 91 -4.70 17.88 -4.16
CA LEU A 91 -6.08 17.95 -4.57
C LEU A 91 -6.66 16.54 -4.55
N LEU A 92 -7.71 16.31 -3.77
CA LEU A 92 -8.38 15.01 -3.70
C LEU A 92 -9.46 14.91 -4.78
N GLY A 93 -9.52 13.78 -5.49
CA GLY A 93 -10.40 13.59 -6.64
C GLY A 93 -11.35 12.41 -6.53
N GLN A 94 -12.53 12.56 -7.14
CA GLN A 94 -13.53 11.50 -7.27
C GLN A 94 -13.30 10.66 -8.53
N ARG A 95 -12.59 11.21 -9.51
CA ARG A 95 -12.30 10.57 -10.79
C ARG A 95 -11.05 9.69 -10.68
N HIS A 96 -10.99 8.62 -11.49
CA HIS A 96 -9.84 7.71 -11.52
C HIS A 96 -8.72 8.22 -12.42
N LYS A 97 -8.77 7.91 -13.73
CA LYS A 97 -7.72 8.30 -14.69
C LYS A 97 -7.71 9.78 -15.04
N GLU A 98 -8.83 10.45 -14.78
CA GLU A 98 -8.99 11.87 -15.01
C GLU A 98 -8.64 12.62 -13.73
N SER A 99 -7.88 13.70 -13.90
CA SER A 99 -7.49 14.59 -12.81
C SER A 99 -8.53 15.69 -12.59
N GLU A 100 -8.61 16.16 -11.35
CA GLU A 100 -9.34 17.39 -10.98
C GLU A 100 -8.47 18.66 -11.17
N GLY A 101 -7.18 18.45 -11.47
CA GLY A 101 -6.23 19.47 -11.86
C GLY A 101 -6.46 20.03 -13.27
N ASP A 102 -5.77 21.12 -13.57
CA ASP A 102 -5.87 21.77 -14.86
C ASP A 102 -5.01 21.05 -15.92
N PRO A 103 -5.31 21.23 -17.23
CA PRO A 103 -4.41 20.78 -18.28
C PRO A 103 -3.02 21.40 -18.13
N LEU A 104 -1.98 20.60 -18.39
CA LEU A 104 -0.63 21.13 -18.43
C LEU A 104 -0.45 21.99 -19.71
N THR A 105 -0.04 23.24 -19.52
CA THR A 105 0.17 24.25 -20.56
C THR A 105 1.52 24.94 -20.36
N ALA A 106 2.02 25.65 -21.37
CA ALA A 106 3.25 26.43 -21.23
C ALA A 106 3.17 27.51 -20.12
N SER A 107 1.96 27.93 -19.75
CA SER A 107 1.73 28.98 -18.74
C SER A 107 1.73 28.48 -17.29
N ASN A 108 1.58 27.16 -17.06
CA ASN A 108 1.56 26.56 -15.72
C ASN A 108 2.65 25.48 -15.52
N VAL A 109 3.67 25.45 -16.37
CA VAL A 109 4.86 24.57 -16.26
C VAL A 109 5.61 24.72 -14.92
N LEU A 110 5.48 25.85 -14.24
CA LEU A 110 6.07 26.04 -12.90
C LEU A 110 5.18 25.54 -11.76
N LYS A 111 3.94 25.12 -12.06
CA LYS A 111 2.94 24.61 -11.12
C LYS A 111 2.51 23.20 -11.51
N ILE A 112 3.48 22.30 -11.65
CA ILE A 112 3.22 20.90 -12.05
C ILE A 112 2.84 20.09 -10.82
N CYS A 113 1.79 19.30 -10.97
CA CYS A 113 1.36 18.29 -10.03
C CYS A 113 1.44 16.91 -10.69
N THR A 114 1.60 15.87 -9.89
CA THR A 114 1.55 14.48 -10.35
C THR A 114 0.22 13.86 -9.93
N HIS A 115 -0.54 13.37 -10.91
CA HIS A 115 -1.81 12.69 -10.71
C HIS A 115 -1.59 11.21 -10.36
N TYR A 116 -2.18 10.79 -9.25
CA TYR A 116 -2.20 9.42 -8.75
C TYR A 116 -3.62 8.89 -8.72
N SER A 117 -3.85 7.74 -9.34
CA SER A 117 -5.15 7.07 -9.35
C SER A 117 -5.12 5.82 -8.49
N ARG A 118 -6.21 5.62 -7.73
CA ARG A 118 -6.44 4.42 -6.94
C ARG A 118 -6.64 3.25 -7.88
N SER A 119 -6.00 2.14 -7.55
CA SER A 119 -6.12 0.91 -8.33
C SER A 119 -7.56 0.40 -8.28
N GLU A 120 -8.21 0.33 -9.45
CA GLU A 120 -9.57 -0.22 -9.60
C GLU A 120 -9.56 -1.74 -9.34
N ASN A 121 -10.64 -2.27 -8.75
CA ASN A 121 -10.83 -3.70 -8.43
C ASN A 121 -9.80 -4.33 -7.46
N VAL A 122 -9.03 -3.50 -6.76
CA VAL A 122 -8.09 -3.97 -5.77
C VAL A 122 -8.80 -4.12 -4.43
N SER A 123 -9.37 -5.31 -4.21
CA SER A 123 -9.76 -5.74 -2.87
C SER A 123 -8.50 -6.14 -2.12
N PHE A 124 -8.08 -5.28 -1.21
CA PHE A 124 -7.17 -5.68 -0.14
C PHE A 124 -8.05 -6.23 0.97
N PRO A 125 -8.18 -7.56 1.12
CA PRO A 125 -8.92 -8.11 2.24
C PRO A 125 -8.30 -7.52 3.50
N GLN A 126 -9.10 -6.79 4.28
CA GLN A 126 -8.74 -6.54 5.66
C GLN A 126 -8.69 -7.91 6.29
N LEU A 127 -7.47 -8.39 6.51
CA LEU A 127 -7.22 -9.72 7.00
C LEU A 127 -7.61 -9.73 8.47
N ASP A 128 -8.80 -10.23 8.76
CA ASP A 128 -9.15 -10.58 10.13
C ASP A 128 -8.24 -11.71 10.63
N VAL A 129 -8.20 -11.90 11.95
CA VAL A 129 -7.32 -12.90 12.57
C VAL A 129 -7.64 -14.32 12.11
N GLU A 130 -8.91 -14.61 11.83
CA GLU A 130 -9.40 -15.92 11.39
C GLU A 130 -8.93 -16.22 9.96
N LYS A 131 -9.06 -15.26 9.04
CA LYS A 131 -8.59 -15.33 7.65
C LYS A 131 -7.08 -15.40 7.57
N MET A 132 -6.35 -14.69 8.44
CA MET A 132 -4.89 -14.84 8.55
C MET A 132 -4.53 -16.26 9.00
N TYR A 133 -5.22 -16.79 10.00
CA TYR A 133 -5.00 -18.13 10.48
C TYR A 133 -5.27 -19.17 9.38
N GLU A 134 -6.41 -19.10 8.70
CA GLU A 134 -6.76 -19.96 7.56
C GLU A 134 -5.67 -19.94 6.49
N MET A 135 -5.27 -18.74 6.04
CA MET A 135 -4.24 -18.60 5.02
C MET A 135 -2.90 -19.20 5.46
N ILE A 136 -2.49 -19.01 6.72
CA ILE A 136 -1.25 -19.59 7.24
C ILE A 136 -1.37 -21.12 7.28
N THR A 137 -2.48 -21.66 7.80
CA THR A 137 -2.68 -23.11 7.88
C THR A 137 -2.74 -23.76 6.50
N ASP A 138 -3.42 -23.14 5.54
CA ASP A 138 -3.50 -23.65 4.16
C ASP A 138 -2.10 -23.70 3.54
N ASN A 139 -1.30 -22.63 3.69
CA ASN A 139 0.08 -22.62 3.19
C ASN A 139 0.98 -23.67 3.88
N VAL A 140 0.72 -24.00 5.16
CA VAL A 140 1.40 -25.10 5.86
C VAL A 140 0.98 -26.45 5.30
N TYR A 141 -0.33 -26.70 5.13
CA TYR A 141 -0.84 -27.95 4.56
C TYR A 141 -0.43 -28.15 3.10
N ASP A 142 -0.32 -27.07 2.33
CA ASP A 142 0.11 -27.06 0.93
C ASP A 142 1.64 -27.11 0.77
N ASN A 143 2.40 -27.24 1.87
CA ASN A 143 3.88 -27.26 1.90
C ASN A 143 4.55 -26.00 1.31
N LEU A 144 3.79 -24.90 1.20
CA LEU A 144 4.27 -23.59 0.77
C LEU A 144 4.91 -22.81 1.93
N PHE A 145 4.68 -23.27 3.16
CA PHE A 145 5.23 -22.71 4.39
C PHE A 145 6.21 -23.71 5.03
N GLN A 146 7.50 -23.35 5.08
CA GLN A 146 8.56 -24.21 5.62
C GLN A 146 9.38 -23.44 6.66
N ILE A 147 9.61 -24.07 7.82
CA ILE A 147 10.30 -23.47 8.97
C ILE A 147 11.72 -24.05 9.11
N THR A 148 12.72 -23.18 9.24
CA THR A 148 14.10 -23.59 9.56
C THR A 148 14.29 -23.67 11.07
N MET A 149 14.71 -24.84 11.56
CA MET A 149 15.17 -25.05 12.94
C MET A 149 16.67 -25.34 12.93
N PHE A 150 17.46 -24.59 13.68
CA PHE A 150 18.89 -24.85 13.85
C PHE A 150 19.09 -25.92 14.94
N LEU A 151 18.99 -27.18 14.55
CA LEU A 151 19.61 -28.28 15.26
C LEU A 151 21.08 -28.36 14.82
N PRO A 152 22.04 -28.79 15.67
CA PRO A 152 23.48 -28.52 15.50
C PRO A 152 24.15 -28.94 14.18
N ASN A 153 23.47 -29.57 13.22
CA ASN A 153 24.06 -30.03 11.95
C ASN A 153 23.13 -29.98 10.71
N VAL A 154 22.06 -29.18 10.67
CA VAL A 154 21.18 -29.10 9.47
C VAL A 154 20.93 -27.64 9.08
N SER A 155 21.12 -27.34 7.79
CA SER A 155 20.78 -26.03 7.19
C SER A 155 19.62 -26.22 6.23
N VAL A 156 18.54 -25.44 6.37
CA VAL A 156 17.40 -25.45 5.45
C VAL A 156 17.15 -24.04 4.91
N PHE A 157 16.95 -23.96 3.60
CA PHE A 157 16.72 -22.72 2.84
C PHE A 157 15.23 -22.39 2.73
N PHE A 158 14.92 -21.10 2.74
CA PHE A 158 13.56 -20.61 2.50
C PHE A 158 13.31 -20.41 1.02
N LYS A 159 12.14 -20.83 0.54
CA LYS A 159 11.60 -20.39 -0.74
C LYS A 159 10.15 -19.98 -0.54
N LEU A 160 9.97 -18.70 -0.19
CA LEU A 160 8.66 -18.07 -0.30
C LEU A 160 8.41 -17.90 -1.80
N PRO A 161 7.29 -18.41 -2.36
CA PRO A 161 7.08 -18.32 -3.79
C PRO A 161 6.90 -16.86 -4.25
N PHE A 162 6.67 -15.90 -3.35
CA PHE A 162 6.45 -14.49 -3.68
C PHE A 162 6.92 -13.52 -2.58
N LEU A 163 8.20 -13.56 -2.22
CA LEU A 163 8.89 -12.38 -1.64
C LEU A 163 9.25 -11.39 -2.75
#